data_AF-A0AAD4F6B0-F1
#
_entry.id   AF-A0AAD4F6B0-F1
#
_cell.length_a   1.000
_cell.length_b   1.000
_cell.length_c   1.000
_cell.angle_alpha   90.00
_cell.angle_beta   90.00
_cell.angle_gamma   90.00
#
_symmetry.space_group_name_H-M   'P 1'
#
loop_
_entity.id
_entity.type
_entity.pdbx_description
1 polymer ?
#
loop_
_entity_poly.entity_id
_entity_poly.type
_entity_poly.pdbx_seq_one_letter_code
_entity_poly.pdbx_strand_id
1 'polypeptide(L)'
;MDPTQENHTVTSFASLPMEILAIILKHSPDLDTFLSAIASCRAFYNTFKDSQPSLTKAIVFREIDRSVLPYAKQVTLINLPNPVKFEVWPVVILKLLGLRKMPAGLLWHPWTLTHGIGAVRLHAIIDAMARQFAARYVQLFEKLSGRAQAGPSDREIARIKRTLYRFEMFCKLVPPPPVPGPEREGRASPAATPQCFFMWQATAWENEQLAAVHEALWRLVAPDTPSRQATGAPKEALLARGLRAIHDIAQADTYARRYELIGAGTTEPALAGSFLREAFIVHNCTFPRPGLREKGIAPKFAPGQEPRFYKNPDRGPERFWRWLYRNRPGEEFRMKMAGEHDAKSMRDCGCVFWDKERLDGSGILGRRWNDLRGQSMERMAMPTDLIVKQQTRSWEARQALYEKGVRGYWSPGEEEEGDKIIDEVQRAAMPPHIPFW
;
A
#
# COMPACT_ATOMS: atom_id res chain seq x y z
N MET A 1 31.39 -50.47 -50.13
CA MET A 1 30.13 -50.03 -49.53
C MET A 1 30.51 -49.31 -48.26
N ASP A 2 30.62 -47.99 -48.35
CA ASP A 2 31.08 -47.13 -47.26
C ASP A 2 29.86 -46.35 -46.76
N PRO A 3 29.41 -46.51 -45.51
CA PRO A 3 28.24 -45.81 -45.02
C PRO A 3 28.63 -44.36 -44.71
N THR A 4 28.26 -43.46 -45.61
CA THR A 4 28.25 -42.02 -45.37
C THR A 4 27.39 -41.71 -44.14
N GLN A 5 28.04 -41.59 -42.97
CA GLN A 5 27.44 -40.96 -41.79
C GLN A 5 27.23 -39.49 -42.11
N GLU A 6 26.00 -39.13 -42.45
CA GLU A 6 25.52 -37.75 -42.38
C GLU A 6 25.65 -37.30 -40.92
N ASN A 7 26.71 -36.54 -40.64
CA ASN A 7 26.85 -35.79 -39.40
C ASN A 7 25.73 -34.75 -39.38
N HIS A 8 24.56 -35.12 -38.87
CA HIS A 8 23.57 -34.15 -38.40
C HIS A 8 24.22 -33.38 -37.26
N THR A 9 24.85 -32.26 -37.60
CA THR A 9 25.32 -31.28 -36.63
C THR A 9 24.10 -30.83 -35.85
N VAL A 10 23.95 -31.35 -34.63
CA VAL A 10 22.89 -30.95 -33.73
C VAL A 10 23.05 -29.45 -33.52
N THR A 11 22.21 -28.65 -34.18
CA THR A 11 22.13 -27.22 -33.97
C THR A 11 21.68 -26.98 -32.54
N SER A 12 22.63 -26.66 -31.68
CA SER A 12 22.35 -26.29 -30.29
C SER A 12 21.66 -24.92 -30.28
N PHE A 13 20.76 -24.69 -29.34
CA PHE A 13 20.21 -23.35 -29.10
C PHE A 13 21.30 -22.28 -28.93
N ALA A 14 22.47 -22.67 -28.38
CA ALA A 14 23.59 -21.76 -28.21
C ALA A 14 24.26 -21.31 -29.52
N SER A 15 23.99 -21.98 -30.65
CA SER A 15 24.52 -21.59 -31.97
C SER A 15 23.58 -20.68 -32.77
N LEU A 16 22.42 -20.29 -32.20
CA LEU A 16 21.53 -19.34 -32.85
C LEU A 16 22.13 -17.93 -32.88
N PRO A 17 21.83 -17.12 -33.91
CA PRO A 17 22.20 -15.70 -33.92
C PRO A 17 21.65 -14.95 -32.71
N MET A 18 22.39 -13.95 -32.24
CA MET A 18 22.03 -13.18 -31.05
C MET A 18 20.66 -12.48 -31.16
N GLU A 19 20.26 -12.11 -32.38
CA GLU A 19 18.95 -11.51 -32.66
C GLU A 19 17.81 -12.49 -32.36
N ILE A 20 17.99 -13.77 -32.72
CA ILE A 20 17.02 -14.83 -32.44
C ILE A 20 16.96 -15.12 -30.95
N LEU A 21 18.12 -15.21 -30.29
CA LEU A 21 18.19 -15.36 -28.83
C LEU A 21 17.54 -14.18 -28.10
N ALA A 22 17.70 -12.95 -28.60
CA ALA A 22 17.08 -11.77 -28.02
C ALA A 22 15.56 -11.80 -28.19
N ILE A 23 15.05 -12.26 -29.34
CA ILE A 23 13.62 -12.48 -29.55
C ILE A 23 13.09 -13.53 -28.58
N ILE A 24 13.77 -14.68 -28.44
CA ILE A 24 13.39 -15.74 -27.48
C ILE A 24 13.31 -15.16 -26.06
N LEU A 25 14.36 -14.47 -25.60
CA LEU A 25 14.40 -13.85 -24.28
C LEU A 25 13.27 -12.82 -24.09
N LYS A 26 12.99 -12.00 -25.11
CA LYS A 26 11.90 -11.01 -25.11
C LYS A 26 10.52 -11.65 -24.94
N HIS A 27 10.35 -12.88 -25.44
CA HIS A 27 9.12 -13.66 -25.36
C HIS A 27 9.05 -14.63 -24.16
N SER A 28 10.01 -14.59 -23.23
CA SER A 28 9.90 -15.32 -21.95
C SER A 28 8.54 -15.02 -21.29
N PRO A 29 7.84 -16.00 -20.69
CA PRO A 29 6.48 -15.78 -20.15
C PRO A 29 6.44 -14.78 -19.00
N ASP A 30 7.42 -14.86 -18.10
CA ASP A 30 7.48 -14.07 -16.86
C ASP A 30 8.93 -13.64 -16.55
N LEU A 31 9.09 -12.89 -15.45
CA LEU A 31 10.40 -12.43 -15.00
C LEU A 31 11.32 -13.58 -14.57
N ASP A 32 10.82 -14.58 -13.86
CA ASP A 32 11.64 -15.65 -13.28
C ASP A 32 12.13 -16.61 -14.37
N THR A 33 11.30 -16.90 -15.37
CA THR A 33 11.68 -17.64 -16.57
C THR A 33 12.74 -16.87 -17.37
N PHE A 34 12.60 -15.54 -17.50
CA PHE A 34 13.62 -14.72 -18.16
C PHE A 34 14.97 -14.76 -17.43
N LEU A 35 14.97 -14.62 -16.10
CA LEU A 35 16.19 -14.68 -15.30
C LEU A 35 16.83 -16.07 -15.34
N SER A 36 16.02 -17.13 -15.28
CA SER A 36 16.47 -18.51 -15.43
C SER A 36 17.09 -18.75 -16.81
N ALA A 37 16.49 -18.22 -17.87
CA ALA A 37 17.03 -18.35 -19.23
C ALA A 37 18.41 -17.67 -19.36
N ILE A 38 18.58 -16.46 -18.80
CA ILE A 38 19.87 -15.77 -18.78
C ILE A 38 20.92 -16.55 -18.00
N ALA A 39 20.54 -17.16 -16.88
CA ALA A 39 21.44 -17.93 -16.04
C ALA A 39 21.80 -19.30 -16.65
N SER A 40 21.00 -19.81 -17.58
CA SER A 40 21.14 -21.17 -18.11
C SER A 40 22.38 -21.38 -19.00
N CYS A 41 22.79 -20.37 -19.78
CA CYS A 41 23.94 -20.51 -20.67
C CYS A 41 24.61 -19.18 -21.06
N ARG A 42 25.87 -19.27 -21.50
CA ARG A 42 26.67 -18.10 -21.91
C ARG A 42 26.11 -17.38 -23.13
N ALA A 43 25.46 -18.08 -24.06
CA ALA A 43 24.88 -17.47 -25.26
C ALA A 43 23.71 -16.53 -24.90
N PHE A 44 22.79 -16.97 -24.02
CA PHE A 44 21.72 -16.11 -23.51
C PHE A 44 22.27 -14.97 -22.65
N TYR A 45 23.26 -15.23 -21.80
CA TYR A 45 23.89 -14.18 -21.01
C TYR A 45 24.55 -13.09 -21.88
N ASN A 46 25.31 -13.47 -22.90
CA ASN A 46 25.95 -12.53 -23.82
C ASN A 46 24.90 -11.71 -24.58
N THR A 47 23.89 -12.39 -25.14
CA THR A 47 22.76 -11.74 -25.82
C THR A 47 22.05 -10.74 -24.89
N PHE A 48 21.82 -11.14 -23.64
CA PHE A 48 21.24 -10.26 -22.63
C PHE A 48 22.13 -9.04 -22.38
N LYS A 49 23.43 -9.22 -22.21
CA LYS A 49 24.39 -8.14 -21.96
C LYS A 49 24.34 -7.09 -23.07
N ASP A 50 24.27 -7.53 -24.32
CA ASP A 50 24.26 -6.63 -25.49
C ASP A 50 22.89 -5.94 -25.70
N SER A 51 21.80 -6.58 -25.27
CA SER A 51 20.43 -6.09 -25.45
C SER A 51 19.70 -5.70 -24.14
N GLN A 52 20.44 -5.49 -23.05
CA GLN A 52 19.90 -5.40 -21.69
C GLN A 52 18.79 -4.35 -21.54
N PRO A 53 18.91 -3.10 -22.04
CA PRO A 53 17.85 -2.09 -21.90
C PRO A 53 16.56 -2.46 -22.63
N SER A 54 16.67 -3.05 -23.83
CA SER A 54 15.53 -3.45 -24.66
C SER A 54 14.77 -4.62 -24.04
N LEU A 55 15.50 -5.66 -23.60
CA LEU A 55 14.93 -6.84 -22.95
C LEU A 55 14.28 -6.50 -21.61
N THR A 56 14.96 -5.68 -20.81
CA THR A 56 14.41 -5.21 -19.52
C THR A 56 13.12 -4.42 -19.74
N LYS A 57 13.10 -3.51 -20.73
CA LYS A 57 11.89 -2.75 -21.08
C LYS A 57 10.76 -3.68 -21.51
N ALA A 58 11.04 -4.71 -22.31
CA ALA A 58 10.03 -5.64 -22.79
C ALA A 58 9.33 -6.38 -21.64
N ILE A 59 10.10 -6.87 -20.67
CA ILE A 59 9.55 -7.55 -19.48
C ILE A 59 8.71 -6.59 -18.66
N VAL A 60 9.26 -5.40 -18.34
CA VAL A 60 8.51 -4.40 -17.56
C VAL A 60 7.18 -4.04 -18.23
N PHE A 61 7.17 -3.90 -19.55
CA PHE A 61 5.96 -3.54 -20.31
C PHE A 61 4.95 -4.69 -20.44
N ARG A 62 5.41 -5.93 -20.27
CA ARG A 62 4.56 -7.12 -20.24
C ARG A 62 3.96 -7.35 -18.86
N GLU A 63 4.77 -7.27 -17.82
CA GLU A 63 4.37 -7.57 -16.44
C GLU A 63 3.56 -6.44 -15.78
N ILE A 64 3.73 -5.19 -16.22
CA ILE A 64 3.08 -4.03 -15.61
C ILE A 64 2.04 -3.44 -16.54
N ASP A 65 0.80 -3.34 -16.05
CA ASP A 65 -0.28 -2.73 -16.81
C ASP A 65 0.07 -1.33 -17.31
N ARG A 66 -0.23 -1.06 -18.60
CA ARG A 66 0.01 0.25 -19.23
C ARG A 66 -0.64 1.40 -18.47
N SER A 67 -1.76 1.14 -17.79
CA SER A 67 -2.52 2.14 -17.01
C SER A 67 -1.78 2.61 -15.74
N VAL A 68 -0.83 1.82 -15.23
CA VAL A 68 -0.08 2.11 -14.00
C VAL A 68 1.44 2.17 -14.21
N LEU A 69 1.93 1.80 -15.38
CA LEU A 69 3.35 1.85 -15.75
C LEU A 69 4.05 3.20 -15.46
N PRO A 70 3.44 4.38 -15.69
CA PRO A 70 4.06 5.65 -15.31
C PRO A 70 4.34 5.76 -13.80
N TYR A 71 3.50 5.15 -12.96
CA TYR A 71 3.65 5.16 -11.51
C TYR A 71 4.75 4.21 -11.05
N ALA A 72 4.83 3.03 -11.66
CA ALA A 72 5.94 2.10 -11.43
C ALA A 72 7.28 2.80 -11.72
N LYS A 73 7.38 3.49 -12.86
CA LYS A 73 8.59 4.24 -13.22
C LYS A 73 8.91 5.37 -12.24
N GLN A 74 7.91 6.12 -11.77
CA GLN A 74 8.11 7.16 -10.74
C GLN A 74 8.71 6.58 -9.47
N VAL A 75 8.12 5.50 -8.93
CA VAL A 75 8.63 4.85 -7.72
C VAL A 75 10.07 4.35 -7.91
N THR A 76 10.39 3.80 -9.07
CA THR A 76 11.74 3.35 -9.39
C THR A 76 12.74 4.49 -9.43
N LEU A 77 12.37 5.66 -9.97
CA LEU A 77 13.25 6.84 -9.98
C LEU A 77 13.48 7.42 -8.57
N ILE A 78 12.53 7.23 -7.66
CA ILE A 78 12.64 7.68 -6.26
C ILE A 78 13.58 6.77 -5.47
N ASN A 79 13.64 5.48 -5.80
CA ASN A 79 14.50 4.48 -5.16
C ASN A 79 16.02 4.66 -5.42
N LEU A 80 16.45 5.78 -6.00
CA LEU A 80 17.87 6.02 -6.25
C LEU A 80 18.61 6.31 -4.93
N PRO A 81 19.82 5.75 -4.72
CA PRO A 81 20.49 5.67 -3.42
C PRO A 81 20.98 7.00 -2.81
N ASN A 82 20.59 8.15 -3.36
CA ASN A 82 20.97 9.44 -2.80
C ASN A 82 19.89 9.94 -1.83
N PRO A 83 20.17 10.04 -0.51
CA PRO A 83 19.26 10.69 0.41
C PRO A 83 19.05 12.13 -0.08
N VAL A 84 17.83 12.44 -0.50
CA VAL A 84 17.47 13.78 -0.95
C VAL A 84 17.54 14.69 0.28
N LYS A 85 18.48 15.65 0.27
CA LYS A 85 18.57 16.67 1.31
C LYS A 85 17.22 17.39 1.46
N PHE A 86 16.83 17.74 2.69
CA PHE A 86 15.54 18.37 3.03
C PHE A 86 15.21 19.59 2.13
N GLU A 87 16.23 20.35 1.77
CA GLU A 87 16.13 21.57 0.96
C GLU A 87 15.75 21.33 -0.52
N VAL A 88 15.95 20.12 -1.06
CA VAL A 88 15.70 19.80 -2.47
C VAL A 88 14.35 19.10 -2.67
N TRP A 89 13.63 18.78 -1.59
CA TRP A 89 12.37 18.02 -1.65
C TRP A 89 11.29 18.68 -2.50
N PRO A 90 10.98 19.98 -2.37
CA PRO A 90 9.98 20.61 -3.23
C PRO A 90 10.33 20.48 -4.71
N VAL A 91 11.62 20.59 -5.06
CA VAL A 91 12.10 20.47 -6.45
C VAL A 91 12.05 19.03 -6.93
N VAL A 92 12.47 18.05 -6.13
CA VAL A 92 12.41 16.62 -6.48
C VAL A 92 10.97 16.18 -6.64
N ILE A 93 10.12 16.54 -5.69
CA ILE A 93 8.69 16.32 -5.77
C ILE A 93 8.22 16.99 -7.06
N LEU A 94 8.28 18.32 -7.23
CA LEU A 94 7.84 19.01 -8.46
C LEU A 94 8.38 18.42 -9.76
N LYS A 95 9.62 17.92 -9.79
CA LYS A 95 10.19 17.25 -10.97
C LYS A 95 9.51 15.90 -11.22
N LEU A 96 9.38 15.05 -10.21
CA LEU A 96 8.68 13.77 -10.31
C LEU A 96 7.19 13.94 -10.60
N LEU A 97 6.57 14.97 -10.02
CA LEU A 97 5.19 15.37 -10.29
C LEU A 97 5.05 16.01 -11.67
N GLY A 98 6.04 16.79 -12.12
CA GLY A 98 6.06 17.45 -13.42
C GLY A 98 6.17 16.43 -14.56
N LEU A 99 6.94 15.36 -14.35
CA LEU A 99 7.01 14.19 -15.22
C LEU A 99 5.64 13.49 -15.39
N ARG A 100 4.64 13.76 -14.52
CA ARG A 100 3.25 13.28 -14.70
C ARG A 100 2.56 13.89 -15.91
N LYS A 101 2.88 15.14 -16.24
CA LYS A 101 2.24 15.85 -17.37
C LYS A 101 2.75 15.35 -18.71
N MET A 102 3.86 14.62 -18.72
CA MET A 102 4.49 14.04 -19.91
C MET A 102 4.81 12.55 -19.72
N PRO A 103 3.77 11.68 -19.64
CA PRO A 103 3.98 10.25 -19.43
C PRO A 103 4.84 9.62 -20.53
N ALA A 104 4.77 10.13 -21.76
CA ALA A 104 5.65 9.71 -22.84
C ALA A 104 7.13 9.93 -22.46
N GLY A 105 7.52 11.15 -22.03
CA GLY A 105 8.88 11.51 -21.59
C GLY A 105 9.47 10.57 -20.53
N LEU A 106 8.62 10.15 -19.60
CA LEU A 106 9.00 9.24 -18.51
C LEU A 106 9.27 7.81 -19.01
N LEU A 107 8.50 7.34 -19.99
CA LEU A 107 8.65 6.00 -20.58
C LEU A 107 9.89 5.87 -21.49
N TRP A 108 10.49 7.00 -21.91
CA TRP A 108 11.74 7.01 -22.67
C TRP A 108 12.99 6.81 -21.81
N HIS A 109 12.88 6.99 -20.48
CA HIS A 109 14.02 6.77 -19.61
C HIS A 109 14.37 5.27 -19.58
N PRO A 110 15.61 4.88 -19.91
CA PRO A 110 15.99 3.48 -20.00
C PRO A 110 15.74 2.75 -18.68
N TRP A 111 15.37 1.48 -18.76
CA TRP A 111 15.27 0.60 -17.61
C TRP A 111 16.61 -0.10 -17.41
N THR A 112 17.27 0.14 -16.28
CA THR A 112 18.35 -0.75 -15.84
C THR A 112 17.71 -2.05 -15.34
N LEU A 113 18.45 -3.16 -15.41
CA LEU A 113 17.94 -4.48 -15.00
C LEU A 113 17.42 -4.43 -13.55
N THR A 114 18.21 -3.89 -12.64
CA THR A 114 17.86 -3.74 -11.21
C THR A 114 16.56 -2.96 -11.02
N HIS A 115 16.40 -1.87 -11.75
CA HIS A 115 15.19 -1.04 -11.72
C HIS A 115 13.97 -1.76 -12.29
N GLY A 116 14.15 -2.50 -13.39
CA GLY A 116 13.08 -3.30 -14.00
C GLY A 116 12.61 -4.44 -13.08
N ILE A 117 13.54 -5.24 -12.56
CA ILE A 117 13.26 -6.31 -11.58
C ILE A 117 12.54 -5.75 -10.36
N GLY A 118 13.06 -4.66 -9.79
CA GLY A 118 12.45 -4.00 -8.64
C GLY A 118 11.03 -3.53 -8.90
N ALA A 119 10.78 -2.96 -10.09
CA ALA A 119 9.45 -2.50 -10.50
C ALA A 119 8.46 -3.65 -10.70
N VAL A 120 8.87 -4.72 -11.36
CA VAL A 120 8.02 -5.90 -11.60
C VAL A 120 7.65 -6.59 -10.28
N ARG A 121 8.63 -6.83 -9.40
CA ARG A 121 8.38 -7.44 -8.09
C ARG A 121 7.46 -6.59 -7.21
N LEU A 122 7.66 -5.26 -7.21
CA LEU A 122 6.75 -4.36 -6.52
C LEU A 122 5.35 -4.37 -7.15
N HIS A 123 5.25 -4.44 -8.48
CA HIS A 123 3.96 -4.50 -9.17
C HIS A 123 3.18 -5.76 -8.81
N ALA A 124 3.84 -6.93 -8.72
CA ALA A 124 3.19 -8.16 -8.29
C ALA A 124 2.55 -8.03 -6.90
N ILE A 125 3.25 -7.43 -5.94
CA ILE A 125 2.72 -7.12 -4.60
C ILE A 125 1.50 -6.18 -4.70
N ILE A 126 1.61 -5.12 -5.50
CA ILE A 126 0.54 -4.14 -5.69
C ILE A 126 -0.69 -4.78 -6.37
N ASP A 127 -0.51 -5.66 -7.36
CA ASP A 127 -1.60 -6.37 -8.02
C ASP A 127 -2.34 -7.29 -7.04
N ALA A 128 -1.60 -8.10 -6.27
CA ALA A 128 -2.16 -8.97 -5.25
C ALA A 128 -2.96 -8.19 -4.21
N MET A 129 -2.37 -7.14 -3.63
CA MET A 129 -3.06 -6.27 -2.66
C MET A 129 -4.27 -5.56 -3.25
N ALA A 130 -4.17 -5.05 -4.49
CA ALA A 130 -5.28 -4.36 -5.13
C ALA A 130 -6.49 -5.28 -5.34
N ARG A 131 -6.26 -6.53 -5.77
CA ARG A 131 -7.31 -7.54 -5.94
C ARG A 131 -7.94 -7.92 -4.60
N GLN A 132 -7.12 -8.12 -3.56
CA GLN A 132 -7.59 -8.42 -2.21
C GLN A 132 -8.47 -7.28 -1.66
N PHE A 133 -8.02 -6.04 -1.81
CA PHE A 133 -8.78 -4.86 -1.36
C PHE A 133 -10.07 -4.70 -2.13
N ALA A 134 -10.02 -4.85 -3.46
CA ALA A 134 -11.21 -4.72 -4.29
C ALA A 134 -12.27 -5.78 -3.96
N ALA A 135 -11.87 -7.05 -3.77
CA ALA A 135 -12.78 -8.12 -3.38
C ALA A 135 -13.47 -7.79 -2.05
N ARG A 136 -12.71 -7.35 -1.04
CA ARG A 136 -13.25 -6.93 0.25
C ARG A 136 -14.18 -5.72 0.13
N TYR A 137 -13.78 -4.71 -0.64
CA TYR A 137 -14.59 -3.52 -0.84
C TYR A 137 -15.91 -3.83 -1.53
N VAL A 138 -15.93 -4.72 -2.53
CA VAL A 138 -17.16 -5.17 -3.19
C VAL A 138 -18.11 -5.84 -2.20
N GLN A 139 -17.61 -6.79 -1.39
CA GLN A 139 -18.43 -7.46 -0.37
C GLN A 139 -19.06 -6.48 0.63
N LEU A 140 -18.29 -5.49 1.06
CA LEU A 140 -18.75 -4.47 1.98
C LEU A 140 -19.74 -3.50 1.31
N PHE A 141 -19.49 -3.17 0.04
CA PHE A 141 -20.37 -2.32 -0.75
C PHE A 141 -21.71 -3.01 -1.08
N GLU A 142 -21.73 -4.33 -1.29
CA GLU A 142 -22.96 -5.13 -1.41
C GLU A 142 -23.83 -5.00 -0.16
N LYS A 143 -23.21 -5.16 1.03
CA LYS A 143 -23.91 -5.01 2.31
C LYS A 143 -24.48 -3.60 2.48
N LEU A 144 -23.69 -2.58 2.15
CA LEU A 144 -24.11 -1.18 2.27
C LEU A 144 -25.23 -0.82 1.28
N SER A 145 -25.11 -1.28 0.03
CA SER A 145 -26.09 -0.99 -1.02
C SER A 145 -27.36 -1.85 -0.87
N GLY A 146 -27.28 -3.01 -0.23
CA GLY A 146 -28.34 -4.01 -0.19
C GLY A 146 -28.62 -4.64 -1.55
N ARG A 147 -27.65 -4.59 -2.47
CA ARG A 147 -27.76 -5.10 -3.83
C ARG A 147 -26.52 -5.91 -4.16
N ALA A 148 -26.70 -7.05 -4.84
CA ALA A 148 -25.58 -7.80 -5.41
C ALA A 148 -24.78 -6.91 -6.37
N GLN A 149 -23.46 -7.03 -6.34
CA GLN A 149 -22.55 -6.22 -7.13
C GLN A 149 -21.72 -7.13 -8.04
N ALA A 150 -21.53 -6.69 -9.28
CA ALA A 150 -20.53 -7.33 -10.13
C ALA A 150 -19.13 -7.18 -9.52
N GLY A 151 -18.20 -8.06 -9.89
CA GLY A 151 -16.79 -7.91 -9.54
C GLY A 151 -16.21 -6.55 -9.95
N PRO A 152 -15.06 -6.15 -9.39
CA PRO A 152 -14.46 -4.85 -9.68
C PRO A 152 -14.06 -4.76 -11.16
N SER A 153 -14.28 -3.61 -11.79
CA SER A 153 -13.84 -3.36 -13.15
C SER A 153 -12.31 -3.18 -13.21
N ASP A 154 -11.71 -3.38 -14.38
CA ASP A 154 -10.28 -3.13 -14.58
C ASP A 154 -9.89 -1.68 -14.27
N ARG A 155 -10.81 -0.73 -14.48
CA ARG A 155 -10.59 0.69 -14.15
C ARG A 155 -10.57 0.90 -12.64
N GLU A 156 -11.45 0.23 -11.90
CA GLU A 156 -11.50 0.27 -10.44
C GLU A 156 -10.23 -0.34 -9.84
N ILE A 157 -9.80 -1.51 -10.32
CA ILE A 157 -8.53 -2.13 -9.93
C ILE A 157 -7.34 -1.20 -10.23
N ALA A 158 -7.30 -0.60 -11.43
CA ALA A 158 -6.24 0.33 -11.80
C ALA A 158 -6.22 1.58 -10.91
N ARG A 159 -7.35 2.07 -10.39
CA ARG A 159 -7.35 3.16 -9.39
C ARG A 159 -6.71 2.70 -8.08
N ILE A 160 -7.06 1.53 -7.56
CA ILE A 160 -6.48 0.99 -6.32
C ILE A 160 -4.96 0.81 -6.50
N LYS A 161 -4.51 0.21 -7.61
CA LYS A 161 -3.09 0.08 -7.95
C LYS A 161 -2.36 1.43 -7.98
N ARG A 162 -2.92 2.45 -8.64
CA ARG A 162 -2.33 3.81 -8.69
C ARG A 162 -2.23 4.43 -7.30
N THR A 163 -3.22 4.20 -6.45
CA THR A 163 -3.21 4.68 -5.07
C THR A 163 -2.18 3.96 -4.22
N LEU A 164 -1.98 2.65 -4.41
CA LEU A 164 -0.91 1.89 -3.78
C LEU A 164 0.48 2.41 -4.22
N TYR A 165 0.70 2.64 -5.51
CA TYR A 165 1.93 3.30 -5.96
C TYR A 165 2.12 4.70 -5.35
N ARG A 166 1.03 5.45 -5.18
CA ARG A 166 1.07 6.77 -4.53
C ARG A 166 1.45 6.65 -3.06
N PHE A 167 0.93 5.65 -2.36
CA PHE A 167 1.33 5.34 -0.99
C PHE A 167 2.83 5.00 -0.93
N GLU A 168 3.31 4.13 -1.81
CA GLU A 168 4.74 3.77 -1.87
C GLU A 168 5.64 4.98 -2.20
N MET A 169 5.19 5.89 -3.07
CA MET A 169 5.88 7.16 -3.30
C MET A 169 5.92 8.01 -2.04
N PHE A 170 4.83 8.07 -1.27
CA PHE A 170 4.79 8.81 -0.02
C PHE A 170 5.78 8.25 1.01
N CYS A 171 5.83 6.91 1.19
CA CYS A 171 6.82 6.22 2.04
C CYS A 171 8.27 6.60 1.73
N LYS A 172 8.59 6.83 0.45
CA LYS A 172 9.95 7.13 0.03
C LYS A 172 10.26 8.62 -0.04
N LEU A 173 9.25 9.43 -0.31
CA LEU A 173 9.41 10.87 -0.52
C LEU A 173 9.21 11.69 0.75
N VAL A 174 8.53 11.16 1.74
CA VAL A 174 8.16 11.95 2.91
C VAL A 174 8.84 11.32 4.10
N PRO A 175 9.92 11.95 4.62
CA PRO A 175 10.55 11.42 5.82
C PRO A 175 9.52 11.43 6.97
N PRO A 176 9.57 10.45 7.89
CA PRO A 176 8.78 10.54 9.10
C PRO A 176 9.12 11.85 9.83
N PRO A 177 8.12 12.52 10.43
CA PRO A 177 8.37 13.76 11.13
C PRO A 177 9.45 13.53 12.21
N PRO A 178 10.43 14.44 12.36
CA PRO A 178 11.35 14.35 13.49
C PRO A 178 10.55 14.44 14.80
N VAL A 179 10.97 13.71 15.84
CA VAL A 179 10.32 13.84 17.15
C VAL A 179 10.36 15.31 17.56
N PRO A 180 9.22 15.86 18.03
CA PRO A 180 9.22 17.16 18.67
C PRO A 180 10.13 17.07 19.88
N GLY A 181 11.37 17.54 19.73
CA GLY A 181 12.25 17.79 20.86
C GLY A 181 11.61 18.86 21.75
N PRO A 182 11.92 18.87 23.06
CA PRO A 182 11.33 19.78 24.04
C PRO A 182 11.54 21.27 23.70
N GLU A 183 12.47 21.60 22.78
CA GLU A 183 12.86 22.99 22.47
C GLU A 183 12.24 23.56 21.17
N ARG A 184 11.43 22.82 20.41
CA ARG A 184 10.83 23.31 19.14
C ARG A 184 9.43 23.91 19.32
N GLU A 185 9.28 24.84 20.25
CA GLU A 185 8.10 25.72 20.32
C GLU A 185 8.15 26.87 19.30
N GLY A 186 9.27 27.05 18.60
CA GLY A 186 9.39 27.91 17.41
C GLY A 186 8.76 27.27 16.18
N ARG A 187 7.44 27.38 16.03
CA ARG A 187 6.63 26.81 14.93
C ARG A 187 7.20 27.16 13.56
N ALA A 188 7.90 26.22 12.92
CA ALA A 188 7.93 26.21 11.46
C ALA A 188 6.47 26.15 10.98
N SER A 189 6.08 27.04 10.05
CA SER A 189 4.71 27.10 9.54
C SER A 189 4.28 25.72 9.04
N PRO A 190 3.17 25.14 9.55
CA PRO A 190 2.68 23.81 9.14
C PRO A 190 2.48 23.68 7.62
N ALA A 191 2.29 24.81 6.93
CA ALA A 191 2.08 24.90 5.49
C ALA A 191 3.32 24.54 4.62
N ALA A 192 4.52 24.41 5.19
CA ALA A 192 5.75 24.17 4.41
C ALA A 192 6.30 22.74 4.53
N THR A 193 5.54 21.80 5.10
CA THR A 193 6.02 20.42 5.27
C THR A 193 5.98 19.63 3.94
N PRO A 194 6.95 18.72 3.68
CA PRO A 194 6.90 17.82 2.53
C PRO A 194 5.59 17.01 2.44
N GLN A 195 5.02 16.67 3.59
CA GLN A 195 3.70 16.05 3.75
C GLN A 195 2.62 16.90 3.05
N CYS A 196 2.46 18.17 3.45
CA CYS A 196 1.48 19.08 2.87
C CYS A 196 1.71 19.26 1.38
N PHE A 197 2.98 19.43 0.98
CA PHE A 197 3.33 19.61 -0.42
C PHE A 197 2.94 18.41 -1.27
N PHE A 198 3.19 17.18 -0.81
CA PHE A 198 2.75 15.97 -1.49
C PHE A 198 1.22 15.87 -1.58
N MET A 199 0.51 16.24 -0.51
CA MET A 199 -0.94 16.16 -0.44
C MET A 199 -1.65 17.21 -1.30
N TRP A 200 -1.08 18.41 -1.49
CA TRP A 200 -1.61 19.45 -2.38
C TRP A 200 -1.50 19.12 -3.86
N GLN A 201 -0.76 18.07 -4.20
CA GLN A 201 -0.46 17.70 -5.58
C GLN A 201 -1.41 16.64 -6.11
N ALA A 202 -2.50 16.45 -5.39
CA ALA A 202 -3.61 15.59 -5.75
C ALA A 202 -4.92 16.26 -5.36
N THR A 203 -5.97 15.82 -6.01
CA THR A 203 -7.34 16.25 -5.71
C THR A 203 -7.83 15.65 -4.40
N ALA A 204 -8.88 16.25 -3.82
CA ALA A 204 -9.41 15.80 -2.54
C ALA A 204 -9.92 14.35 -2.57
N TRP A 205 -10.53 13.91 -3.69
CA TRP A 205 -10.96 12.52 -3.83
C TRP A 205 -9.79 11.54 -4.04
N GLU A 206 -8.69 11.96 -4.67
CA GLU A 206 -7.46 11.16 -4.74
C GLU A 206 -6.78 11.04 -3.37
N ASN A 207 -6.88 12.08 -2.53
CA ASN A 207 -6.45 12.02 -1.13
C ASN A 207 -7.35 11.08 -0.31
N GLU A 208 -8.66 11.07 -0.57
CA GLU A 208 -9.59 10.14 0.08
C GLU A 208 -9.33 8.69 -0.35
N GLN A 209 -8.98 8.46 -1.62
CA GLN A 209 -8.48 7.15 -2.08
C GLN A 209 -7.23 6.72 -1.29
N LEU A 210 -6.27 7.63 -1.11
CA LEU A 210 -5.06 7.35 -0.33
C LEU A 210 -5.39 7.01 1.14
N ALA A 211 -6.35 7.71 1.74
CA ALA A 211 -6.82 7.40 3.09
C ALA A 211 -7.48 6.01 3.17
N ALA A 212 -8.28 5.63 2.15
CA ALA A 212 -8.92 4.32 2.12
C ALA A 212 -7.92 3.17 2.00
N VAL A 213 -6.86 3.34 1.19
CA VAL A 213 -5.74 2.38 1.11
C VAL A 213 -4.95 2.34 2.41
N HIS A 214 -4.66 3.48 3.03
CA HIS A 214 -3.97 3.54 4.32
C HIS A 214 -4.73 2.74 5.40
N GLU A 215 -6.04 2.91 5.51
CA GLU A 215 -6.87 2.15 6.45
C GLU A 215 -6.96 0.65 6.09
N ALA A 216 -6.87 0.29 4.81
CA ALA A 216 -6.82 -1.12 4.40
C ALA A 216 -5.47 -1.77 4.75
N LEU A 217 -4.36 -1.08 4.48
CA LEU A 217 -3.00 -1.51 4.84
C LEU A 217 -2.86 -1.65 6.36
N TRP A 218 -3.44 -0.72 7.13
CA TRP A 218 -3.48 -0.79 8.58
C TRP A 218 -4.05 -2.12 9.10
N ARG A 219 -5.13 -2.60 8.47
CA ARG A 219 -5.77 -3.87 8.84
C ARG A 219 -4.92 -5.09 8.49
N LEU A 220 -4.09 -5.00 7.45
CA LEU A 220 -3.16 -6.07 7.12
C LEU A 220 -2.08 -6.20 8.18
N VAL A 221 -1.53 -5.07 8.64
CA VAL A 221 -0.45 -5.06 9.64
C VAL A 221 -0.95 -5.37 11.05
N ALA A 222 -2.18 -4.96 11.39
CA ALA A 222 -2.72 -5.09 12.74
C ALA A 222 -4.22 -5.49 12.74
N PRO A 223 -4.57 -6.73 12.35
CA PRO A 223 -5.95 -7.20 12.24
C PRO A 223 -6.69 -7.23 13.59
N ASP A 224 -5.98 -7.51 14.69
CA ASP A 224 -6.58 -7.84 15.99
C ASP A 224 -6.64 -6.68 16.98
N THR A 225 -6.24 -5.47 16.57
CA THR A 225 -6.29 -4.31 17.48
C THR A 225 -7.47 -3.43 17.13
N PRO A 226 -8.49 -3.31 18.00
CA PRO A 226 -9.61 -2.43 17.76
C PRO A 226 -9.08 -1.01 17.59
N SER A 227 -9.56 -0.32 16.55
CA SER A 227 -9.00 0.94 16.05
C SER A 227 -8.97 2.09 17.07
N ARG A 228 -9.61 1.91 18.23
CA ARG A 228 -9.75 2.91 19.28
C ARG A 228 -8.72 2.83 20.42
N GLN A 229 -8.03 1.70 20.63
CA GLN A 229 -7.23 1.48 21.86
C GLN A 229 -5.72 1.30 21.65
N ALA A 230 -5.25 1.02 20.44
CA ALA A 230 -3.81 1.02 20.18
C ALA A 230 -3.33 2.46 19.96
N THR A 231 -2.37 2.93 20.75
CA THR A 231 -1.63 4.15 20.45
C THR A 231 -1.18 4.07 18.98
N GLY A 232 -1.58 5.02 18.14
CA GLY A 232 -1.41 4.91 16.69
C GLY A 232 0.05 4.90 16.21
N ALA A 233 0.97 5.25 17.10
CA ALA A 233 2.34 5.56 16.76
C ALA A 233 3.19 4.39 16.25
N PRO A 234 3.15 3.18 16.85
CA PRO A 234 3.94 2.05 16.35
C PRO A 234 3.50 1.59 14.97
N LYS A 235 2.22 1.77 14.63
CA LYS A 235 1.63 1.25 13.39
C LYS A 235 1.90 2.16 12.19
N GLU A 236 1.87 3.47 12.38
CA GLU A 236 2.29 4.43 11.34
C GLU A 236 3.78 4.21 10.97
N ALA A 237 4.62 3.83 11.93
CA ALA A 237 6.01 3.43 11.68
C ALA A 237 6.11 2.20 10.75
N LEU A 238 5.31 1.16 11.03
CA LEU A 238 5.26 -0.03 10.18
C LEU A 238 4.78 0.29 8.76
N LEU A 239 3.80 1.18 8.62
CA LEU A 239 3.31 1.62 7.32
C LEU A 239 4.37 2.44 6.54
N ALA A 240 5.18 3.24 7.23
CA ALA A 240 6.23 4.04 6.62
C ALA A 240 7.32 3.17 5.95
N ARG A 241 7.47 1.89 6.35
CA ARG A 241 8.41 0.93 5.73
C ARG A 241 8.05 0.53 4.29
N GLY A 242 6.85 0.90 3.82
CA GLY A 242 6.41 0.70 2.44
C GLY A 242 5.73 -0.64 2.19
N LEU A 243 5.24 -0.83 0.96
CA LEU A 243 4.35 -1.92 0.61
C LEU A 243 4.98 -3.30 0.70
N ARG A 244 6.29 -3.43 0.45
CA ARG A 244 7.00 -4.71 0.58
C ARG A 244 7.01 -5.19 2.03
N ALA A 245 7.39 -4.31 2.96
CA ALA A 245 7.39 -4.66 4.38
C ALA A 245 5.98 -5.00 4.88
N ILE A 246 4.98 -4.22 4.47
CA ILE A 246 3.57 -4.50 4.81
C ILE A 246 3.12 -5.86 4.25
N HIS A 247 3.49 -6.17 3.02
CA HIS A 247 3.20 -7.46 2.39
C HIS A 247 3.84 -8.62 3.14
N ASP A 248 5.13 -8.50 3.47
CA ASP A 248 5.87 -9.54 4.18
C ASP A 248 5.26 -9.80 5.57
N ILE A 249 4.84 -8.75 6.29
CA ILE A 249 4.12 -8.88 7.57
C ILE A 249 2.77 -9.58 7.36
N ALA A 250 2.05 -9.26 6.28
CA ALA A 250 0.74 -9.82 5.99
C ALA A 250 0.79 -11.29 5.54
N GLN A 251 1.88 -11.71 4.89
CA GLN A 251 2.13 -13.07 4.42
C GLN A 251 2.86 -13.95 5.43
N ALA A 252 3.23 -13.41 6.59
CA ALA A 252 3.85 -14.21 7.65
C ALA A 252 2.86 -15.31 8.09
N ASP A 253 3.28 -16.55 7.90
CA ASP A 253 2.57 -17.79 8.23
C ASP A 253 2.52 -18.05 9.74
N THR A 254 3.53 -17.59 10.46
CA THR A 254 3.66 -17.76 11.91
C THR A 254 3.67 -16.43 12.64
N TYR A 255 3.13 -16.44 13.87
CA TYR A 255 3.19 -15.26 14.75
C TYR A 255 4.63 -14.84 15.03
N ALA A 256 5.54 -15.78 15.29
CA ALA A 256 6.95 -15.49 15.56
C ALA A 256 7.60 -14.72 14.41
N ARG A 257 7.40 -15.18 13.16
CA ARG A 257 7.89 -14.48 11.97
C ARG A 257 7.28 -13.10 11.82
N ARG A 258 5.97 -12.98 12.06
CA ARG A 258 5.26 -11.69 12.01
C ARG A 258 5.80 -10.71 13.06
N TYR A 259 6.03 -11.18 14.29
CA TYR A 259 6.56 -10.41 15.40
C TYR A 259 8.00 -9.95 15.13
N GLU A 260 8.84 -10.83 14.58
CA GLU A 260 10.19 -10.49 14.10
C GLU A 260 10.13 -9.40 13.02
N LEU A 261 9.28 -9.57 12.01
CA LEU A 261 9.11 -8.61 10.92
C LEU A 261 8.59 -7.26 11.41
N ILE A 262 7.75 -7.23 12.45
CA ILE A 262 7.27 -6.01 13.12
C ILE A 262 8.40 -5.30 13.89
N GLY A 263 9.46 -6.01 14.26
CA GLY A 263 10.63 -5.42 14.94
C GLY A 263 10.78 -5.87 16.40
N ALA A 264 10.67 -7.17 16.65
CA ALA A 264 10.98 -7.79 17.94
C ALA A 264 12.35 -7.32 18.49
N GLY A 265 12.35 -6.31 19.36
CA GLY A 265 13.55 -5.84 20.06
C GLY A 265 14.33 -4.71 19.38
N THR A 266 13.93 -4.21 18.21
CA THR A 266 14.47 -2.93 17.74
C THR A 266 13.82 -1.81 18.55
N THR A 267 14.63 -1.03 19.26
CA THR A 267 14.34 0.34 19.69
C THR A 267 14.16 1.24 18.45
N GLU A 268 13.32 0.81 17.50
CA GLU A 268 12.93 1.65 16.39
C GLU A 268 12.27 2.87 17.02
N PRO A 269 12.85 4.04 16.78
CA PRO A 269 12.57 5.18 17.61
C PRO A 269 11.11 5.54 17.38
N ALA A 270 10.42 5.97 18.43
CA ALA A 270 9.01 6.35 18.47
C ALA A 270 8.63 7.53 17.51
N LEU A 271 9.43 7.77 16.47
CA LEU A 271 9.48 8.96 15.63
C LEU A 271 8.40 9.00 14.55
N ALA A 272 7.85 7.86 14.14
CA ALA A 272 6.86 7.85 13.05
C ALA A 272 5.42 7.87 13.56
N GLY A 273 5.18 8.49 14.73
CA GLY A 273 3.92 8.38 15.45
C GLY A 273 2.66 8.83 14.69
N SER A 274 2.86 9.55 13.58
CA SER A 274 1.79 10.13 12.80
C SER A 274 2.12 10.24 11.30
N PHE A 275 2.86 9.29 10.72
CA PHE A 275 3.35 9.31 9.32
C PHE A 275 2.37 9.87 8.26
N LEU A 276 1.34 9.10 7.87
CA LEU A 276 0.38 9.54 6.83
C LEU A 276 -0.86 10.17 7.47
N ARG A 277 -1.22 9.76 8.68
CA ARG A 277 -2.32 10.37 9.43
C ARG A 277 -2.10 11.85 9.72
N GLU A 278 -0.89 12.26 10.12
CA GLU A 278 -0.57 13.69 10.31
C GLU A 278 -0.61 14.44 8.99
N ALA A 279 -0.16 13.81 7.90
CA ALA A 279 -0.23 14.45 6.59
C ALA A 279 -1.68 14.78 6.23
N PHE A 280 -2.66 13.92 6.55
CA PHE A 280 -4.08 14.27 6.45
C PHE A 280 -4.47 15.39 7.42
N ILE A 281 -4.14 15.30 8.71
CA ILE A 281 -4.50 16.32 9.71
C ILE A 281 -3.96 17.70 9.31
N VAL A 282 -2.66 17.80 9.03
CA VAL A 282 -2.01 19.06 8.66
C VAL A 282 -2.52 19.55 7.32
N HIS A 283 -2.68 18.69 6.32
CA HIS A 283 -3.30 19.08 5.06
C HIS A 283 -4.70 19.65 5.28
N ASN A 284 -5.52 19.03 6.12
CA ASN A 284 -6.88 19.46 6.42
C ASN A 284 -6.91 20.78 7.20
N CYS A 285 -5.92 21.04 8.06
CA CYS A 285 -5.75 22.29 8.81
C CYS A 285 -5.17 23.44 7.97
N THR A 286 -4.35 23.13 6.95
CA THR A 286 -3.65 24.11 6.11
C THR A 286 -4.35 24.37 4.77
N PHE A 287 -5.22 23.47 4.32
CA PHE A 287 -6.07 23.72 3.15
C PHE A 287 -6.92 24.96 3.42
N PRO A 288 -7.00 25.91 2.47
CA PRO A 288 -7.45 27.23 2.81
C PRO A 288 -8.91 27.19 3.29
N ARG A 289 -9.11 27.58 4.56
CA ARG A 289 -10.30 28.34 4.95
C ARG A 289 -10.42 29.50 3.94
N PRO A 290 -11.63 29.90 3.53
CA PRO A 290 -11.84 30.93 2.51
C PRO A 290 -10.89 32.15 2.58
N GLY A 291 -10.49 32.60 3.79
CA GLY A 291 -9.53 33.71 3.97
C GLY A 291 -8.02 33.42 3.74
N LEU A 292 -7.57 32.16 3.60
CA LEU A 292 -6.16 31.84 3.27
C LEU A 292 -5.88 31.92 1.75
N ARG A 293 -6.92 31.89 0.91
CA ARG A 293 -6.80 32.17 -0.54
C ARG A 293 -6.42 33.62 -0.82
N GLU A 294 -6.78 34.53 0.08
CA GLU A 294 -6.50 35.97 -0.03
C GLU A 294 -5.03 36.31 0.27
N LYS A 295 -4.35 35.49 1.08
CA LYS A 295 -2.93 35.69 1.45
C LYS A 295 -1.91 35.04 0.50
N GLY A 296 -2.33 34.44 -0.61
CA GLY A 296 -1.43 33.94 -1.66
C GLY A 296 -0.63 32.66 -1.34
N ILE A 297 -0.93 31.97 -0.24
CA ILE A 297 -0.16 30.79 0.22
C ILE A 297 -0.63 29.49 -0.47
N ALA A 298 -1.91 29.39 -0.82
CA ALA A 298 -2.46 28.24 -1.53
C ALA A 298 -2.41 28.44 -3.05
N PRO A 299 -2.09 27.41 -3.86
CA PRO A 299 -2.14 27.55 -5.30
C PRO A 299 -3.58 27.85 -5.77
N LYS A 300 -3.74 28.94 -6.52
CA LYS A 300 -5.00 29.29 -7.17
C LYS A 300 -5.17 28.38 -8.40
N PHE A 301 -5.93 27.29 -8.25
CA PHE A 301 -6.35 26.50 -9.40
C PHE A 301 -7.67 27.07 -9.94
N ALA A 302 -7.72 27.40 -11.23
CA ALA A 302 -9.00 27.68 -11.87
C ALA A 302 -9.88 26.40 -11.83
N PRO A 303 -11.21 26.52 -11.86
CA PRO A 303 -12.10 25.37 -12.01
C PRO A 303 -11.66 24.50 -13.20
N GLY A 304 -11.42 23.21 -12.97
CA GLY A 304 -10.91 22.29 -14.00
C GLY A 304 -9.38 22.26 -14.18
N GLN A 305 -8.63 23.13 -13.50
CA GLN A 305 -7.16 23.09 -13.42
C GLN A 305 -6.63 22.45 -12.12
N GLU A 306 -7.50 21.79 -11.37
CA GLU A 306 -7.11 21.07 -10.14
C GLU A 306 -5.98 20.07 -10.45
N PRO A 307 -4.97 19.96 -9.56
CA PRO A 307 -3.86 19.05 -9.76
C PRO A 307 -4.39 17.62 -9.63
N ARG A 308 -4.64 16.97 -10.78
CA ARG A 308 -4.97 15.56 -10.84
C ARG A 308 -3.68 14.75 -10.92
N PHE A 309 -3.55 13.74 -10.08
CA PHE A 309 -2.47 12.78 -10.18
C PHE A 309 -2.60 11.95 -11.47
N TYR A 310 -3.83 11.66 -11.90
CA TYR A 310 -4.13 11.07 -13.22
C TYR A 310 -5.31 11.72 -13.94
N LYS A 311 -5.26 11.66 -15.27
CA LYS A 311 -6.44 11.85 -16.11
C LYS A 311 -7.35 10.63 -15.97
N ASN A 312 -8.37 10.73 -15.12
CA ASN A 312 -9.49 9.79 -15.11
C ASN A 312 -10.62 10.34 -15.97
N PRO A 313 -11.04 9.68 -17.07
CA PRO A 313 -12.23 10.08 -17.79
C PRO A 313 -13.50 9.86 -16.94
N ASP A 314 -13.47 8.87 -16.04
CA ASP A 314 -14.60 8.60 -15.17
C ASP A 314 -14.61 9.55 -13.95
N ARG A 315 -15.78 10.16 -13.72
CA ARG A 315 -16.02 11.10 -12.62
C ARG A 315 -16.65 10.44 -11.39
N GLY A 316 -16.78 9.11 -11.36
CA GLY A 316 -17.33 8.36 -10.22
C GLY A 316 -16.74 8.79 -8.87
N PRO A 317 -15.40 8.70 -8.68
CA PRO A 317 -14.73 9.09 -7.44
C PRO A 317 -15.00 10.55 -7.02
N GLU A 318 -14.89 11.49 -7.97
CA GLU A 318 -15.13 12.91 -7.75
C GLU A 318 -16.58 13.16 -7.31
N ARG A 319 -17.54 12.52 -7.99
CA ARG A 319 -18.97 12.67 -7.70
C ARG A 319 -19.35 12.06 -6.36
N PHE A 320 -18.81 10.88 -6.04
CA PHE A 320 -18.99 10.26 -4.72
C PHE A 320 -18.44 11.16 -3.62
N TRP A 321 -17.21 11.65 -3.76
CA TRP A 321 -16.60 12.55 -2.79
C TRP A 321 -17.43 13.83 -2.61
N ARG A 322 -17.88 14.46 -3.69
CA ARG A 322 -18.75 15.65 -3.58
C ARG A 322 -20.08 15.34 -2.88
N TRP A 323 -20.70 14.20 -3.17
CA TRP A 323 -21.92 13.76 -2.49
C TRP A 323 -21.68 13.53 -0.99
N LEU A 324 -20.57 12.89 -0.63
CA LEU A 324 -20.19 12.57 0.75
C LEU A 324 -20.08 13.82 1.62
N TYR A 325 -19.51 14.89 1.09
CA TYR A 325 -19.25 16.12 1.84
C TYR A 325 -20.31 17.21 1.65
N ARG A 326 -21.09 17.21 0.57
CA ARG A 326 -22.19 18.17 0.36
C ARG A 326 -23.42 17.87 1.22
N ASN A 327 -23.66 16.60 1.54
CA ASN A 327 -24.89 16.16 2.23
C ASN A 327 -24.75 16.07 3.75
N ARG A 328 -23.75 16.74 4.35
CA ARG A 328 -23.57 16.76 5.81
C ARG A 328 -24.34 17.94 6.43
N PRO A 329 -25.28 17.69 7.36
CA PRO A 329 -26.02 18.77 8.03
C PRO A 329 -25.15 19.50 9.06
N GLY A 330 -25.33 20.81 9.18
CA GLY A 330 -24.90 21.59 10.37
C GLY A 330 -23.49 22.18 10.34
N GLU A 331 -22.74 22.04 9.25
CA GLU A 331 -21.47 22.74 9.10
C GLU A 331 -21.55 23.57 7.82
N GLU A 332 -21.27 24.89 7.92
CA GLU A 332 -20.81 25.67 6.77
C GLU A 332 -19.87 24.77 5.96
N PHE A 333 -20.04 24.74 4.64
CA PHE A 333 -19.28 23.92 3.69
C PHE A 333 -17.76 24.19 3.81
N ARG A 334 -17.17 23.78 4.92
CA ARG A 334 -15.76 23.52 5.07
C ARG A 334 -15.62 22.31 4.17
N MET A 335 -14.96 22.49 3.03
CA MET A 335 -14.41 21.38 2.26
C MET A 335 -13.56 20.59 3.25
N LYS A 336 -14.22 19.65 3.92
CA LYS A 336 -13.67 18.83 4.96
C LYS A 336 -12.96 17.71 4.22
N MET A 337 -11.68 17.64 4.49
CA MET A 337 -10.68 17.09 3.59
C MET A 337 -10.46 15.60 3.91
N ALA A 338 -9.58 14.95 3.15
CA ALA A 338 -9.48 13.51 3.14
C ALA A 338 -9.15 12.87 4.50
N GLY A 339 -9.59 11.63 4.72
CA GLY A 339 -9.22 10.81 5.87
C GLY A 339 -9.99 11.10 7.16
N GLU A 340 -11.13 11.78 7.08
CA GLU A 340 -11.95 12.06 8.26
C GLU A 340 -12.61 10.81 8.84
N HIS A 341 -12.69 10.73 10.18
CA HIS A 341 -13.26 9.58 10.89
C HIS A 341 -14.70 9.27 10.46
N ASP A 342 -15.53 10.28 10.22
CA ASP A 342 -16.93 10.08 9.83
C ASP A 342 -17.10 9.42 8.45
N ALA A 343 -16.11 9.54 7.56
CA ALA A 343 -16.12 8.91 6.24
C ALA A 343 -15.53 7.49 6.23
N LYS A 344 -15.08 6.96 7.38
CA LYS A 344 -14.43 5.66 7.49
C LYS A 344 -15.26 4.51 6.92
N SER A 345 -16.56 4.45 7.23
CA SER A 345 -17.44 3.39 6.71
C SER A 345 -17.53 3.38 5.18
N MET A 346 -17.44 4.55 4.54
CA MET A 346 -17.45 4.67 3.08
C MET A 346 -16.11 4.28 2.46
N ARG A 347 -15.00 4.61 3.12
CA ARG A 347 -13.67 4.15 2.73
C ARG A 347 -13.55 2.63 2.86
N ASP A 348 -14.14 2.06 3.90
CA ASP A 348 -14.20 0.61 4.11
C ASP A 348 -14.99 -0.11 3.01
N CYS A 349 -15.94 0.57 2.35
CA CYS A 349 -16.64 0.04 1.18
C CYS A 349 -15.93 0.33 -0.15
N GLY A 350 -14.77 1.01 -0.12
CA GLY A 350 -14.06 1.42 -1.33
C GLY A 350 -14.84 2.37 -2.25
N CYS A 351 -15.88 3.07 -1.75
CA CYS A 351 -16.76 3.90 -2.59
C CYS A 351 -16.03 4.95 -3.44
N VAL A 352 -14.87 5.39 -2.97
CA VAL A 352 -13.98 6.36 -3.64
C VAL A 352 -13.21 5.77 -4.82
N PHE A 353 -13.25 4.46 -5.01
CA PHE A 353 -12.64 3.76 -6.14
C PHE A 353 -13.63 3.40 -7.25
N TRP A 354 -14.93 3.48 -6.97
CA TRP A 354 -15.98 2.97 -7.85
C TRP A 354 -16.24 3.83 -9.07
N ASP A 355 -16.52 3.16 -10.19
CA ASP A 355 -16.94 3.79 -11.42
C ASP A 355 -18.29 4.50 -11.23
N LYS A 356 -18.54 5.55 -12.03
CA LYS A 356 -19.83 6.23 -12.04
C LYS A 356 -21.01 5.26 -12.22
N GLU A 357 -20.88 4.30 -13.13
CA GLU A 357 -21.94 3.33 -13.43
C GLU A 357 -22.29 2.47 -12.21
N ARG A 358 -21.29 1.96 -11.48
CA ARG A 358 -21.51 1.21 -10.24
C ARG A 358 -22.20 2.06 -9.18
N LEU A 359 -21.73 3.29 -8.99
CA LEU A 359 -22.31 4.22 -8.01
C LEU A 359 -23.76 4.56 -8.34
N ASP A 360 -24.08 4.80 -9.62
CA ASP A 360 -25.43 5.06 -10.09
C ASP A 360 -26.34 3.82 -9.93
N GLY A 361 -25.87 2.65 -10.35
CA GLY A 361 -26.61 1.39 -10.22
C GLY A 361 -26.87 0.96 -8.78
N SER A 362 -26.00 1.35 -7.84
CA SER A 362 -26.18 1.07 -6.41
C SER A 362 -27.28 1.93 -5.76
N GLY A 363 -27.61 3.08 -6.34
CA GLY A 363 -28.51 4.07 -5.74
C GLY A 363 -27.94 4.78 -4.50
N ILE A 364 -26.68 4.57 -4.13
CA ILE A 364 -26.08 5.13 -2.91
C ILE A 364 -26.11 6.66 -2.91
N LEU A 365 -25.89 7.27 -4.07
CA LEU A 365 -25.87 8.72 -4.25
C LEU A 365 -27.26 9.37 -4.08
N GLY A 366 -28.33 8.57 -4.10
CA GLY A 366 -29.70 9.04 -3.85
C GLY A 366 -30.12 8.96 -2.38
N ARG A 367 -29.33 8.32 -1.51
CA ARG A 367 -29.63 8.16 -0.08
C ARG A 367 -29.14 9.34 0.73
N ARG A 368 -29.76 9.59 1.89
CA ARG A 368 -29.24 10.60 2.84
C ARG A 368 -28.02 10.04 3.55
N TRP A 369 -27.06 10.92 3.82
CA TRP A 369 -25.84 10.57 4.55
C TRP A 369 -26.13 9.88 5.89
N ASN A 370 -27.11 10.40 6.64
CA ASN A 370 -27.47 9.87 7.97
C ASN A 370 -27.97 8.43 7.92
N ASP A 371 -28.67 8.04 6.85
CA ASP A 371 -29.21 6.69 6.67
C ASP A 371 -28.06 5.66 6.53
N LEU A 372 -26.97 6.08 5.88
CA LEU A 372 -25.79 5.26 5.67
C LEU A 372 -24.85 5.25 6.87
N ARG A 373 -24.79 6.36 7.63
CA ARG A 373 -24.01 6.45 8.87
C ARG A 373 -24.58 5.54 9.97
N GLY A 374 -25.91 5.46 10.08
CA GLY A 374 -26.60 4.56 11.02
C GLY A 374 -26.36 3.08 10.73
N GLN A 375 -26.07 2.75 9.48
CA GLN A 375 -25.68 1.43 8.98
C GLN A 375 -24.18 1.15 9.12
N SER A 376 -23.46 1.90 9.97
CA SER A 376 -22.02 1.71 10.22
C SER A 376 -21.64 0.23 10.20
N MET A 377 -20.78 -0.15 9.24
CA MET A 377 -20.33 -1.53 9.10
C MET A 377 -19.53 -2.05 10.30
N GLU A 378 -19.15 -1.19 11.25
CA GLU A 378 -18.65 -1.63 12.56
C GLU A 378 -19.73 -2.42 13.34
N ARG A 379 -21.01 -2.24 13.01
CA ARG A 379 -22.14 -3.06 13.53
C ARG A 379 -22.47 -4.27 12.65
N MET A 380 -22.00 -4.34 11.40
CA MET A 380 -22.29 -5.45 10.45
C MET A 380 -21.12 -6.43 10.27
N ALA A 381 -19.88 -6.03 10.55
CA ALA A 381 -18.87 -6.97 11.05
C ALA A 381 -19.31 -7.40 12.46
N MET A 382 -19.03 -8.65 12.86
CA MET A 382 -19.47 -9.25 14.14
C MET A 382 -19.65 -8.23 15.27
N PRO A 383 -20.73 -8.34 16.09
CA PRO A 383 -21.08 -7.32 17.09
C PRO A 383 -19.80 -6.85 17.77
N THR A 384 -19.52 -5.54 17.73
CA THR A 384 -18.23 -5.00 18.20
C THR A 384 -17.91 -5.51 19.60
N ASP A 385 -18.94 -5.74 20.42
CA ASP A 385 -18.85 -6.35 21.75
C ASP A 385 -18.34 -7.81 21.75
N LEU A 386 -18.69 -8.61 20.74
CA LEU A 386 -18.22 -9.99 20.56
C LEU A 386 -16.76 -10.02 20.09
N ILE A 387 -16.39 -9.17 19.14
CA ILE A 387 -14.98 -9.05 18.70
C ILE A 387 -14.13 -8.52 19.84
N VAL A 388 -14.57 -7.46 20.52
CA VAL A 388 -13.87 -6.89 21.67
C VAL A 388 -13.79 -7.91 22.80
N LYS A 389 -14.87 -8.63 23.13
CA LYS A 389 -14.81 -9.70 24.14
C LYS A 389 -13.87 -10.83 23.75
N GLN A 390 -13.87 -11.28 22.50
CA GLN A 390 -12.93 -12.30 22.02
C GLN A 390 -11.48 -11.80 22.04
N GLN A 391 -11.26 -10.54 21.64
CA GLN A 391 -9.94 -9.90 21.64
C GLN A 391 -9.44 -9.63 23.06
N THR A 392 -10.31 -9.18 23.97
CA THR A 392 -10.03 -8.98 25.39
C THR A 392 -9.71 -10.33 26.04
N ARG A 393 -10.52 -11.36 25.83
CA ARG A 393 -10.23 -12.72 26.33
C ARG A 393 -8.90 -13.26 25.80
N SER A 394 -8.67 -13.10 24.50
CA SER A 394 -7.40 -13.48 23.87
C SER A 394 -6.24 -12.71 24.50
N TRP A 395 -6.38 -11.40 24.73
CA TRP A 395 -5.34 -10.55 25.31
C TRP A 395 -5.08 -10.88 26.78
N GLU A 396 -6.13 -11.07 27.58
CA GLU A 396 -6.05 -11.50 28.98
C GLU A 396 -5.38 -12.87 29.10
N ALA A 397 -5.79 -13.85 28.27
CA ALA A 397 -5.16 -15.16 28.22
C ALA A 397 -3.66 -15.06 27.87
N ARG A 398 -3.31 -14.22 26.89
CA ARG A 398 -1.92 -13.96 26.51
C ARG A 398 -1.12 -13.27 27.59
N GLN A 399 -1.70 -12.30 28.28
CA GLN A 399 -1.04 -11.62 29.39
C GLN A 399 -0.79 -12.60 30.54
N ALA A 400 -1.77 -13.43 30.89
CA ALA A 400 -1.62 -14.45 31.92
C ALA A 400 -0.52 -15.49 31.57
N LEU A 401 -0.44 -15.91 30.31
CA LEU A 401 0.63 -16.80 29.84
C LEU A 401 2.00 -16.09 29.85
N TYR A 402 2.03 -14.82 29.46
CA TYR A 402 3.25 -14.01 29.48
C TYR A 402 3.80 -13.82 30.90
N GLU A 403 2.91 -13.58 31.88
CA GLU A 403 3.22 -13.50 33.32
C GLU A 403 3.76 -14.84 33.86
N LYS A 404 3.33 -15.96 33.27
CA LYS A 404 3.86 -17.30 33.56
C LYS A 404 5.16 -17.64 32.82
N GLY A 405 5.77 -16.69 32.11
CA GLY A 405 7.01 -16.90 31.36
C GLY A 405 6.84 -17.61 30.02
N VAL A 406 5.60 -17.94 29.63
CA VAL A 406 5.32 -18.55 28.32
C VAL A 406 5.41 -17.49 27.23
N ARG A 407 5.99 -17.85 26.09
CA ARG A 407 6.12 -17.01 24.90
C ARG A 407 5.61 -17.80 23.69
N GLY A 408 4.76 -17.19 22.85
CA GLY A 408 4.42 -17.75 21.52
C GLY A 408 2.97 -18.23 21.25
N TYR A 409 2.00 -18.03 22.15
CA TYR A 409 0.63 -18.61 22.02
C TYR A 409 -0.35 -17.82 21.14
N TRP A 410 -0.90 -18.36 20.02
CA TRP A 410 -1.84 -17.60 19.17
C TRP A 410 -2.81 -18.38 18.26
N SER A 411 -3.73 -19.21 18.77
CA SER A 411 -5.07 -19.32 18.16
C SER A 411 -6.10 -20.06 19.05
N PRO A 412 -7.41 -19.75 18.93
CA PRO A 412 -8.46 -20.55 19.55
C PRO A 412 -8.45 -21.96 18.94
N GLY A 413 -8.08 -22.97 19.73
CA GLY A 413 -7.87 -24.35 19.28
C GLY A 413 -6.48 -24.91 19.61
N GLU A 414 -5.50 -24.05 19.86
CA GLU A 414 -4.15 -24.43 20.35
C GLU A 414 -4.06 -24.41 21.90
N GLU A 415 -5.20 -24.25 22.58
CA GLU A 415 -5.31 -24.21 24.06
C GLU A 415 -4.72 -25.48 24.70
N GLU A 416 -5.00 -26.66 24.11
CA GLU A 416 -4.46 -27.94 24.60
C GLU A 416 -2.94 -28.06 24.43
N GLU A 417 -2.35 -27.36 23.47
CA GLU A 417 -0.90 -27.42 23.21
C GLU A 417 -0.14 -26.46 24.14
N GLY A 418 -0.74 -25.32 24.47
CA GLY A 418 -0.23 -24.40 25.49
C GLY A 418 -0.19 -25.03 26.89
N ASP A 419 -1.24 -25.73 27.29
CA ASP A 419 -1.29 -26.42 28.59
C ASP A 419 -0.27 -27.57 28.66
N LYS A 420 -0.04 -28.30 27.56
CA LYS A 420 1.01 -29.33 27.46
C LYS A 420 2.41 -28.76 27.63
N ILE A 421 2.69 -27.60 27.03
CA ILE A 421 3.99 -26.92 27.16
C ILE A 421 4.19 -26.43 28.60
N ILE A 422 3.15 -25.92 29.27
CA ILE A 422 3.22 -25.51 30.68
C ILE A 422 3.53 -26.70 31.56
N ASP A 423 2.85 -27.83 31.36
CA ASP A 423 3.09 -29.05 32.13
C ASP A 423 4.49 -29.62 31.91
N GLU A 424 5.04 -29.54 30.69
CA GLU A 424 6.41 -29.96 30.39
C GLU A 424 7.46 -29.03 31.01
N VAL A 425 7.26 -27.71 30.94
CA VAL A 425 8.17 -26.73 31.55
C VAL A 425 8.12 -26.84 33.08
N GLN A 426 6.94 -27.06 33.67
CA GLN A 426 6.81 -27.30 35.11
C GLN A 426 7.44 -28.63 35.54
N ARG A 427 7.31 -29.69 34.74
CA ARG A 427 8.02 -30.96 34.97
C ARG A 427 9.54 -30.83 34.86
N ALA A 428 10.02 -30.03 33.91
CA ALA A 428 11.46 -29.79 33.72
C ALA A 428 12.05 -28.85 34.80
N ALA A 429 11.23 -27.99 35.40
CA ALA A 429 11.64 -27.07 36.47
C ALA A 429 11.58 -27.69 37.88
N MET A 430 11.00 -28.89 38.04
CA MET A 430 11.08 -29.63 39.31
C MET A 430 12.48 -30.27 39.44
N PRO A 431 13.24 -29.99 40.51
CA PRO A 431 14.52 -30.65 40.72
C PRO A 431 14.32 -32.16 40.86
N PRO A 432 15.23 -33.00 40.35
CA PRO A 432 15.11 -34.44 40.51
C PRO A 432 15.04 -34.76 41.99
N HIS A 433 13.98 -35.45 42.40
CA HIS A 433 13.87 -36.03 43.74
C HIS A 433 15.09 -36.90 43.97
N ILE A 434 16.04 -36.39 44.75
CA ILE A 434 17.11 -37.21 45.33
C ILE A 434 16.41 -38.07 46.39
N PRO A 435 16.33 -39.40 46.22
CA PRO A 435 15.81 -40.24 47.27
C PRO A 435 16.82 -40.22 48.43
N PHE A 436 16.37 -39.79 49.60
CA PHE A 436 17.13 -39.98 50.84
C PHE A 436 17.20 -41.47 51.14
N TRP A 437 18.41 -42.01 51.09
CA TRP A 437 18.84 -43.17 51.86
C TRP A 437 19.98 -42.73 52.77
#